data_AF-A0A941C9C8-F1
#
_entry.id   AF-A0A941C9C8-F1
#
_cell.length_a   1.000
_cell.length_b   1.000
_cell.length_c   1.000
_cell.angle_alpha   90.00
_cell.angle_beta   90.00
_cell.angle_gamma   90.00
#
_symmetry.space_group_name_H-M   'P 1'
#
loop_
_entity.id
_entity.type
_entity.pdbx_description
1 polymer ?
#
loop_
_entity_poly.entity_id
_entity_poly.type
_entity_poly.pdbx_seq_one_letter_code
_entity_poly.pdbx_strand_id
1 'polypeptide(L)'
;MSNATSTQNPVINEQGSASIDSGQFATWNTANGSASTITITNPSRANTLTFTITGAPDGVHCFDNGVSKPINSLFNIPPNSPSYSVVGNGDFKGAVVTVSNITNAQNDAPAQIQAQTTKS
;
A
#
# COMPACT_ATOMS: atom_id res chain seq x y z
N MET A 1 -27.81 13.78 -16.28
CA MET A 1 -26.69 14.01 -15.34
C MET A 1 -26.42 12.69 -14.64
N SER A 2 -25.25 12.10 -14.86
CA SER A 2 -24.80 10.92 -14.12
C SER A 2 -23.35 11.16 -13.73
N ASN A 3 -23.14 11.22 -12.42
CA ASN A 3 -21.94 11.69 -11.74
C ASN A 3 -20.68 10.97 -12.24
N ALA A 4 -19.74 11.74 -12.78
CA ALA A 4 -18.35 11.35 -12.75
C ALA A 4 -17.91 11.42 -11.28
N THR A 5 -17.86 10.28 -10.57
CA THR A 5 -17.03 10.17 -9.39
C THR A 5 -15.59 10.28 -9.90
N SER A 6 -15.02 11.48 -9.80
CA SER A 6 -13.57 11.65 -9.85
C SER A 6 -13.00 10.68 -8.83
N THR A 7 -12.46 9.54 -9.28
CA THR A 7 -11.70 8.61 -8.45
C THR A 7 -10.40 9.29 -8.10
N GLN A 8 -10.47 10.25 -7.18
CA GLN A 8 -9.30 10.90 -6.65
C GLN A 8 -8.49 9.85 -5.91
N ASN A 9 -7.27 9.63 -6.39
CA ASN A 9 -6.29 8.78 -5.73
C ASN A 9 -6.18 9.18 -4.25
N PRO A 10 -6.45 8.27 -3.30
CA PRO A 10 -6.55 8.62 -1.90
C PRO A 10 -5.21 9.09 -1.34
N VAL A 11 -5.29 10.03 -0.39
CA VAL A 11 -4.15 10.52 0.38
C VAL A 11 -4.35 10.16 1.85
N ILE A 12 -3.42 9.40 2.42
CA ILE A 12 -3.36 9.09 3.85
C ILE A 12 -2.37 10.08 4.49
N ASN A 13 -2.81 10.87 5.47
CA ASN A 13 -1.95 11.79 6.21
C ASN A 13 -1.62 11.18 7.56
N GLU A 14 -0.35 10.78 7.73
CA GLU A 14 0.24 10.11 8.90
C GLU A 14 -0.36 8.73 9.20
N GLN A 15 -1.68 8.65 9.36
CA GLN A 15 -2.43 7.45 9.73
C GLN A 15 -3.78 7.37 9.00
N GLY A 16 -4.20 6.15 8.68
CA GLY A 16 -5.50 5.89 8.07
C GLY A 16 -5.51 4.64 7.21
N SER A 17 -6.58 4.50 6.45
CA SER A 17 -6.76 3.38 5.51
C SER A 17 -7.30 3.88 4.18
N ALA A 18 -6.95 3.18 3.11
CA ALA A 18 -7.46 3.43 1.77
C ALA A 18 -7.66 2.10 1.02
N SER A 19 -8.57 2.12 0.05
CA SER A 19 -8.73 1.08 -0.96
C SER A 19 -8.43 1.68 -2.32
N ILE A 20 -7.65 0.98 -3.14
CA ILE A 20 -7.38 1.38 -4.52
C ILE A 20 -7.65 0.22 -5.47
N ASP A 21 -8.42 0.49 -6.51
CA ASP A 21 -8.72 -0.47 -7.58
C ASP A 21 -7.60 -0.49 -8.62
N SER A 22 -7.65 -1.41 -9.58
CA SER A 22 -6.68 -1.48 -10.67
C SER A 22 -6.50 -0.15 -11.40
N GLY A 23 -5.25 0.27 -11.60
CA GLY A 23 -4.89 1.52 -12.27
C GLY A 23 -4.93 2.75 -11.37
N GLN A 24 -5.36 2.62 -10.11
CA GLN A 24 -5.29 3.69 -9.11
C GLN A 24 -4.02 3.61 -8.27
N PHE A 25 -3.73 4.71 -7.58
CA PHE A 25 -2.66 4.77 -6.59
C PHE A 25 -3.12 5.46 -5.31
N ALA A 26 -2.45 5.20 -4.20
CA ALA A 26 -2.59 5.91 -2.95
C ALA A 26 -1.27 6.58 -2.57
N THR A 27 -1.36 7.77 -2.00
CA THR A 27 -0.20 8.46 -1.43
C THR A 27 -0.32 8.47 0.09
N TRP A 28 0.76 8.14 0.78
CA TRP A 28 0.87 8.24 2.24
C TRP A 28 1.94 9.25 2.62
N ASN A 29 1.51 10.34 3.24
CA ASN A 29 2.38 11.37 3.79
C ASN A 29 2.76 10.95 5.22
N THR A 30 3.99 10.52 5.43
CA THR A 30 4.48 10.06 6.75
C THR A 30 4.91 11.25 7.62
N ALA A 31 5.15 11.03 8.93
CA ALA A 31 5.79 12.05 9.78
C ALA A 31 7.29 11.76 9.98
N ASN A 32 8.05 12.81 10.29
CA ASN A 32 9.51 12.73 10.51
C ASN A 32 9.84 12.21 11.93
N GLY A 33 10.92 11.42 12.05
CA GLY A 33 11.45 10.92 13.31
C GLY A 33 10.54 9.94 14.05
N SER A 34 9.60 9.33 13.34
CA SER A 34 8.52 8.51 13.91
C SER A 34 8.58 7.10 13.34
N ALA A 35 8.31 6.10 14.19
CA ALA A 35 8.20 4.72 13.72
C ALA A 35 6.84 4.54 13.02
N SER A 36 6.86 4.15 11.76
CA SER A 36 5.67 4.01 10.94
C SER A 36 5.53 2.60 10.37
N THR A 37 4.30 2.21 10.10
CA THR A 37 3.95 0.93 9.49
C THR A 37 3.01 1.14 8.33
N ILE A 38 3.22 0.42 7.24
CA ILE A 38 2.26 0.26 6.15
C ILE A 38 1.99 -1.22 5.92
N THR A 39 0.71 -1.59 5.85
CA THR A 39 0.24 -2.94 5.59
C THR A 39 -0.64 -2.92 4.36
N ILE A 40 -0.35 -3.80 3.40
CA ILE A 40 -1.15 -3.99 2.20
C ILE A 40 -1.65 -5.42 2.14
N THR A 41 -2.95 -5.59 1.87
CA THR A 41 -3.63 -6.89 1.72
C THR A 41 -4.49 -6.92 0.46
N ASN A 42 -4.80 -8.14 0.01
CA ASN A 42 -5.70 -8.40 -1.12
C ASN A 42 -7.00 -9.03 -0.61
N PRO A 43 -8.14 -8.31 -0.61
CA PRO A 43 -9.42 -8.89 -0.22
C PRO A 43 -10.07 -9.71 -1.35
N SER A 44 -9.51 -9.67 -2.58
CA SER A 44 -10.03 -10.44 -3.70
C SER A 44 -9.92 -11.94 -3.43
N ARG A 45 -11.01 -12.65 -3.71
CA ARG A 45 -11.06 -14.12 -3.63
C ARG A 45 -10.73 -14.79 -4.97
N ALA A 46 -10.62 -14.01 -6.06
CA ALA A 46 -10.50 -14.53 -7.42
C ALA A 46 -9.19 -14.13 -8.12
N ASN A 47 -8.70 -12.92 -7.87
CA ASN A 47 -7.58 -12.35 -8.63
C ASN A 47 -6.37 -12.04 -7.75
N THR A 48 -5.18 -12.18 -8.33
CA THR A 48 -3.91 -11.76 -7.71
C THR A 48 -3.78 -10.25 -7.77
N LEU A 49 -3.61 -9.62 -6.61
CA LEU A 49 -3.22 -8.21 -6.53
C LEU A 49 -1.75 -8.08 -6.92
N THR A 50 -1.46 -7.18 -7.86
CA THR A 50 -0.10 -6.79 -8.23
C THR A 50 0.07 -5.30 -8.01
N PHE A 51 1.04 -4.90 -7.20
CA PHE A 51 1.23 -3.50 -6.85
C PHE A 51 2.71 -3.17 -6.63
N THR A 52 3.04 -1.88 -6.69
CA THR A 52 4.36 -1.37 -6.33
C THR A 52 4.27 -0.44 -5.13
N ILE A 53 5.35 -0.40 -4.34
CA ILE A 53 5.58 0.65 -3.35
C ILE A 53 6.78 1.47 -3.83
N THR A 54 6.70 2.80 -3.74
CA THR A 54 7.80 3.71 -4.05
C THR A 54 7.89 4.87 -3.05
N GLY A 55 9.04 5.55 -3.00
CA GLY A 55 9.24 6.75 -2.19
C GLY A 55 9.58 6.49 -0.72
N ALA A 56 9.64 5.23 -0.29
CA ALA A 56 10.12 4.90 1.05
C ALA A 56 11.64 5.13 1.15
N PRO A 57 12.15 5.69 2.26
CA PRO A 57 13.59 5.92 2.42
C PRO A 57 14.35 4.64 2.77
N ASP A 58 15.68 4.71 2.69
CA ASP A 58 16.56 3.65 3.19
C ASP A 58 16.40 3.45 4.70
N GLY A 59 16.55 2.19 5.13
CA GLY A 59 16.43 1.76 6.52
C GLY A 59 15.04 1.28 6.93
N VAL A 60 14.05 1.37 6.04
CA VAL A 60 12.74 0.74 6.25
C VAL A 60 12.81 -0.75 5.92
N HIS A 61 12.38 -1.60 6.86
CA HIS A 61 12.27 -3.03 6.65
C HIS A 61 10.94 -3.36 5.99
N CYS A 62 10.93 -4.27 5.02
CA CYS A 62 9.71 -4.75 4.39
C CYS A 62 9.68 -6.28 4.37
N PHE A 63 8.50 -6.82 4.65
CA PHE A 63 8.23 -8.24 4.70
C PHE A 63 7.08 -8.59 3.76
N ASP A 64 7.36 -9.45 2.79
CA ASP A 64 6.42 -10.03 1.84
C ASP A 64 5.99 -11.40 2.38
N ASN A 65 4.83 -11.45 3.04
CA ASN A 65 4.35 -12.64 3.77
C ASN A 65 5.40 -13.21 4.73
N GLY A 66 6.05 -12.33 5.51
CA GLY A 66 7.07 -12.67 6.48
C GLY A 66 8.49 -12.83 5.91
N VAL A 67 8.67 -12.80 4.59
CA VAL A 67 10.00 -12.87 3.95
C VAL A 67 10.54 -11.47 3.70
N SER A 68 11.77 -11.20 4.17
CA SER A 68 12.40 -9.90 3.96
C SER A 68 12.56 -9.59 2.47
N LYS A 69 12.14 -8.40 2.06
CA LYS A 69 12.20 -7.90 0.67
C LYS A 69 12.45 -6.39 0.69
N PRO A 70 13.07 -5.81 -0.35
CA PRO A 70 13.20 -4.35 -0.42
C PRO A 70 11.82 -3.68 -0.45
N ILE A 71 11.65 -2.56 0.26
CA ILE A 71 10.34 -1.88 0.31
C ILE A 71 9.96 -1.26 -1.03
N ASN A 72 10.90 -0.61 -1.72
CA ASN A 72 10.66 -0.01 -3.02
C ASN A 72 10.69 -1.10 -4.11
N SER A 73 9.62 -1.86 -4.24
CA SER A 73 9.58 -3.08 -5.06
C SER A 73 8.18 -3.40 -5.60
N LEU A 74 8.16 -4.38 -6.50
CA LEU A 74 6.96 -5.05 -6.98
C LEU A 74 6.55 -6.18 -6.03
N PHE A 75 5.25 -6.25 -5.72
CA PHE A 75 4.65 -7.26 -4.88
C PHE A 75 3.45 -7.91 -5.55
N ASN A 76 3.21 -9.17 -5.19
CA ASN A 76 2.08 -9.95 -5.66
C ASN A 76 1.43 -10.63 -4.45
N ILE A 77 0.15 -10.36 -4.21
CA ILE A 77 -0.62 -11.04 -3.16
C ILE A 77 -1.65 -11.95 -3.83
N PRO A 78 -1.52 -13.28 -3.71
CA PRO A 78 -2.45 -14.21 -4.34
C PRO A 78 -3.89 -14.03 -3.81
N PRO A 79 -4.91 -14.42 -4.58
CA PRO A 79 -6.29 -14.37 -4.12
C PRO A 79 -6.51 -15.29 -2.93
N ASN A 80 -7.60 -15.03 -2.19
CA ASN A 80 -8.08 -15.92 -1.12
C ASN A 80 -7.00 -16.24 -0.06
N SER A 81 -6.13 -15.27 0.22
CA SER A 81 -5.00 -15.42 1.13
C SER A 81 -5.15 -14.48 2.34
N PRO A 82 -6.08 -14.78 3.27
CA PRO A 82 -6.46 -13.85 4.34
C PRO A 82 -5.34 -13.53 5.33
N SER A 83 -4.30 -14.35 5.40
CA SER A 83 -3.11 -14.13 6.24
C SER A 83 -1.95 -13.50 5.47
N TYR A 84 -2.05 -13.31 4.15
CA TYR A 84 -0.97 -12.75 3.35
C TYR A 84 -1.03 -11.23 3.41
N SER A 85 0.08 -10.63 3.83
CA SER A 85 0.26 -9.18 3.81
C SER A 85 1.68 -8.81 3.39
N VAL A 86 1.80 -7.64 2.79
CA VAL A 86 3.09 -6.94 2.68
C VAL A 86 3.14 -5.88 3.76
N VAL A 87 4.18 -5.91 4.59
CA VAL A 87 4.33 -5.01 5.75
C VAL A 87 5.65 -4.28 5.66
N GLY A 88 5.61 -2.95 5.58
CA GLY A 88 6.76 -2.07 5.76
C GLY A 88 6.78 -1.48 7.17
N ASN A 89 7.90 -1.52 7.88
CA ASN A 89 8.06 -0.94 9.21
C ASN A 89 9.43 -0.25 9.37
N GLY A 90 9.44 0.93 10.00
CA GLY A 90 10.64 1.70 10.29
C GLY A 90 10.37 3.19 10.33
N ASP A 91 11.43 4.00 10.38
CA ASP A 91 11.32 5.45 10.24
C ASP A 91 11.24 5.84 8.76
N PHE A 92 10.10 6.38 8.35
CA PHE A 92 9.86 6.85 6.98
C PHE A 92 10.29 8.32 6.77
N LYS A 93 10.85 8.99 7.79
CA LYS A 93 11.53 10.29 7.69
C LYS A 93 10.68 11.41 7.08
N GLY A 94 9.36 11.36 7.28
CA GLY A 94 8.44 12.32 6.66
C GLY A 94 8.35 12.20 5.13
N ALA A 95 8.78 11.08 4.55
CA ALA A 95 8.69 10.82 3.13
C ALA A 95 7.24 10.67 2.66
N VAL A 96 7.07 10.84 1.35
CA VAL A 96 5.83 10.57 0.62
C VAL A 96 5.95 9.20 -0.02
N VAL A 97 5.19 8.24 0.48
CA VAL A 97 5.17 6.87 -0.03
C VAL A 97 4.00 6.70 -0.99
N THR A 98 4.22 6.10 -2.15
CA THR A 98 3.15 5.79 -3.10
C THR A 98 2.95 4.29 -3.21
N VAL A 99 1.69 3.85 -3.16
CA VAL A 99 1.27 2.48 -3.47
C VAL A 99 0.48 2.53 -4.77
N SER A 100 0.95 1.84 -5.81
CA SER A 100 0.27 1.82 -7.12
C SER A 100 -0.28 0.43 -7.40
N ASN A 101 -1.60 0.31 -7.56
CA ASN A 101 -2.23 -0.93 -7.98
C ASN A 101 -2.11 -1.07 -9.51
N ILE A 102 -1.25 -1.98 -9.95
CA ILE A 102 -0.98 -2.23 -11.37
C ILE A 102 -1.56 -3.57 -11.83
N THR A 103 -2.54 -4.10 -11.08
CA THR A 103 -3.31 -5.26 -11.50
C THR A 103 -3.99 -4.96 -12.84
N ASN A 104 -4.14 -6.00 -13.67
CA ASN A 104 -4.89 -5.85 -14.91
C ASN A 104 -6.35 -5.51 -14.57
N ALA A 105 -6.86 -4.38 -15.08
CA ALA A 105 -8.22 -3.91 -14.83
C ALA A 105 -9.33 -4.88 -15.27
N GLN A 106 -9.05 -5.80 -16.19
CA GLN A 106 -9.98 -6.88 -16.58
C GLN A 106 -10.09 -7.98 -15.52
N ASN A 107 -9.08 -8.12 -14.66
CA ASN A 107 -8.98 -9.08 -13.56
C ASN A 107 -8.74 -8.33 -12.24
N ASP A 108 -9.60 -7.37 -11.93
CA ASP A 108 -9.38 -6.44 -10.83
C ASP A 108 -9.18 -7.16 -9.47
N ALA A 109 -8.21 -6.66 -8.71
CA ALA A 109 -7.97 -7.01 -7.33
C ALA A 109 -7.62 -5.71 -6.59
N PRO A 110 -8.46 -5.24 -5.66
CA PRO A 110 -8.18 -4.00 -4.96
C PRO A 110 -7.05 -4.19 -3.93
N ALA A 111 -6.25 -3.16 -3.70
CA ALA A 111 -5.31 -3.12 -2.59
C ALA A 111 -5.98 -2.45 -1.39
N GLN A 112 -6.06 -3.17 -0.27
CA GLN A 112 -6.44 -2.58 1.02
C GLN A 112 -5.17 -2.15 1.75
N ILE A 113 -5.04 -0.84 1.97
CA ILE A 113 -3.87 -0.20 2.55
C ILE A 113 -4.25 0.31 3.93
N GLN A 114 -3.46 -0.05 4.93
CA GLN A 114 -3.51 0.54 6.25
C GLN A 114 -2.13 1.12 6.56
N ALA A 115 -2.08 2.39 6.92
CA ALA A 115 -0.84 3.05 7.25
C ALA A 115 -0.97 3.79 8.59
N GLN A 116 0.11 3.81 9.35
CA GLN A 116 0.15 4.43 10.67
C GLN A 116 1.54 4.98 10.93
N THR A 117 1.59 6.19 11.48
CA THR A 117 2.79 6.81 12.02
C THR A 117 2.65 6.89 13.52
N THR A 118 3.57 6.30 14.27
CA THR A 118 3.59 6.41 15.74
C THR A 118 4.47 7.59 16.11
N LYS A 119 3.85 8.70 16.55
CA LYS A 119 4.57 9.88 17.03
C LYS A 119 5.21 9.57 18.38
N SER A 120 6.48 9.91 18.53
CA SER A 120 7.22 9.95 19.80
C SER A 120 6.90 11.20 20.60
#